data_AF-A0A6A6UX86-F1
#
_entry.id   AF-A0A6A6UX86-F1
#
_cell.length_a   1.000
_cell.length_b   1.000
_cell.length_c   1.000
_cell.angle_alpha   90.00
_cell.angle_beta   90.00
_cell.angle_gamma   90.00
#
_symmetry.space_group_name_H-M   'P 1'
#
loop_
_entity.id
_entity.type
_entity.pdbx_description
1 polymer ?
#
loop_
_entity_poly.entity_id
_entity_poly.type
_entity_poly.pdbx_seq_one_letter_code
_entity_poly.pdbx_strand_id
1 'polypeptide(L)'
;MLGSAFREPDAISILRYRLLSFLSQKPSTPLPKEAHPGKESVRPAQLIDIEACLQFLLFGERGCFSSYHMDILNGTWVQCKTGLKLWLIYCGEWDETVQSSYGEQGLEWNPTPGSVQGILLRPGDTLIMRPGYPVIHAVLTIEDAFMTGGMIWSENSIGNIMANLEFILTNMDTTNEQAPRQLPQILERLELHVKNHLTPARGVGSPFTYDLLELERVRSLIRCLKDSKAFQCECKDGCSATVDKEGKIQTKCPCKTDSPSLVHHRGCTIWCHGGRKLAASGACRK
;
A
#
# COMPACT_ATOMS: atom_id res chain seq x y z
N MET A 1 -6.79 -29.44 -16.56
CA MET A 1 -5.94 -28.24 -16.68
C MET A 1 -6.25 -27.33 -15.50
N LEU A 2 -5.43 -27.38 -14.45
CA LEU A 2 -5.52 -26.45 -13.32
C LEU A 2 -4.84 -25.15 -13.74
N GLY A 3 -5.58 -24.25 -14.39
CA GLY A 3 -5.12 -22.87 -14.58
C GLY A 3 -4.96 -22.22 -13.21
N SER A 4 -3.97 -21.32 -13.05
CA SER A 4 -3.77 -20.63 -11.78
C SER A 4 -5.08 -19.97 -11.34
N ALA A 5 -5.53 -20.24 -10.11
CA ALA A 5 -6.74 -19.62 -9.55
C ALA A 5 -6.66 -18.07 -9.57
N PHE A 6 -5.43 -17.56 -9.59
CA PHE A 6 -5.11 -16.15 -9.71
C PHE A 6 -4.69 -15.81 -11.15
N ARG A 7 -5.48 -14.96 -11.83
CA ARG A 7 -5.14 -14.32 -13.10
C ARG A 7 -5.55 -12.86 -12.99
N GLU A 8 -4.58 -11.95 -13.12
CA GLU A 8 -4.86 -10.52 -13.20
C GLU A 8 -5.73 -10.22 -14.43
N PRO A 9 -6.80 -9.41 -14.31
CA PRO A 9 -7.65 -9.05 -15.43
C PRO A 9 -6.85 -8.32 -16.52
N ASP A 10 -7.12 -8.65 -17.79
CA ASP A 10 -6.45 -8.03 -18.94
C ASP A 10 -6.62 -6.48 -18.94
N ALA A 11 -7.73 -5.99 -18.36
CA ALA A 11 -8.01 -4.57 -18.17
C ALA A 11 -6.90 -3.82 -17.40
N ILE A 12 -6.26 -4.43 -16.39
CA ILE A 12 -5.16 -3.81 -15.63
C ILE A 12 -3.97 -3.50 -16.55
N SER A 13 -3.71 -4.40 -17.48
CA SER A 13 -2.65 -4.28 -18.48
C SER A 13 -2.99 -3.22 -19.52
N ILE A 14 -4.22 -3.25 -20.05
CA ILE A 14 -4.73 -2.29 -21.05
C ILE A 14 -4.72 -0.87 -20.49
N LEU A 15 -5.15 -0.70 -19.23
CA LEU A 15 -5.19 0.59 -18.54
C LEU A 15 -3.83 1.04 -17.99
N ARG A 16 -2.79 0.21 -18.11
CA ARG A 16 -1.42 0.47 -17.64
C ARG A 16 -1.32 0.72 -16.13
N TYR A 17 -2.10 -0.01 -15.34
CA TYR A 17 -2.10 0.11 -13.87
C TYR A 17 -1.08 -0.83 -13.22
N ARG A 18 0.20 -0.69 -13.61
CA ARG A 18 1.29 -1.60 -13.20
C ARG A 18 2.42 -0.92 -12.44
N LEU A 19 2.30 0.37 -12.10
CA LEU A 19 3.40 1.10 -11.50
C LEU A 19 3.77 0.54 -10.12
N LEU A 20 2.78 0.21 -9.29
CA LEU A 20 3.01 -0.35 -7.96
C LEU A 20 3.76 -1.69 -8.04
N SER A 21 3.34 -2.58 -8.95
CA SER A 21 4.00 -3.87 -9.14
C SER A 21 5.42 -3.69 -9.71
N PHE A 22 5.61 -2.77 -10.66
CA PHE A 22 6.94 -2.40 -11.17
C PHE A 22 7.88 -1.92 -10.06
N LEU A 23 7.43 -1.00 -9.21
CA LEU A 23 8.24 -0.47 -8.10
C LEU A 23 8.52 -1.51 -7.01
N SER A 24 7.66 -2.52 -6.88
CA SER A 24 7.78 -3.60 -5.88
C SER A 24 8.76 -4.70 -6.29
N GLN A 25 9.06 -4.83 -7.58
CA GLN A 25 10.05 -5.81 -8.05
C GLN A 25 11.42 -5.52 -7.41
N LYS A 26 12.07 -6.55 -6.86
CA LYS A 26 13.45 -6.42 -6.39
C LYS A 26 14.38 -6.32 -7.60
N PRO A 27 15.40 -5.44 -7.58
CA PRO A 27 16.45 -5.52 -8.59
C PRO A 27 17.04 -6.93 -8.54
N SER A 28 17.19 -7.55 -9.72
CA SER A 28 17.75 -8.89 -9.89
C SER A 28 19.11 -8.96 -9.20
N THR A 29 19.13 -9.50 -7.98
CA THR A 29 20.37 -9.85 -7.29
C THR A 29 20.82 -11.16 -7.92
N PRO A 30 22.08 -11.31 -8.37
CA PRO A 30 22.56 -12.60 -8.86
C PRO A 30 22.29 -13.66 -7.78
N LEU A 31 21.62 -14.73 -8.18
CA LEU A 31 21.31 -15.87 -7.32
C LEU A 31 22.60 -16.33 -6.62
N PRO A 32 22.59 -16.54 -5.30
CA PRO A 32 23.68 -17.27 -4.64
C PRO A 32 23.84 -18.61 -5.37
N LYS A 33 25.08 -18.96 -5.74
CA LYS A 33 25.42 -20.14 -6.56
C LYS A 33 25.18 -21.50 -5.88
N GLU A 34 24.41 -21.56 -4.81
CA GLU A 34 24.17 -22.79 -4.06
C GLU A 34 22.67 -22.96 -3.81
N ALA A 35 21.99 -23.57 -4.78
CA ALA A 35 20.66 -24.14 -4.56
C ALA A 35 20.84 -25.48 -3.85
N HIS A 36 20.69 -25.49 -2.52
CA HIS A 36 20.59 -26.75 -1.79
C HIS A 36 19.25 -27.43 -2.16
N PRO A 37 19.25 -28.72 -2.53
CA PRO A 37 18.01 -29.47 -2.74
C PRO A 37 17.29 -29.64 -1.40
N GLY A 38 16.11 -29.04 -1.30
CA GLY A 38 15.27 -29.06 -0.11
C GLY A 38 14.07 -28.14 -0.30
N LYS A 39 13.02 -28.33 0.53
CA LYS A 39 11.88 -27.39 0.62
C LYS A 39 12.48 -26.00 0.86
N GLU A 40 12.16 -25.00 0.04
CA GLU A 40 12.60 -23.63 0.28
C GLU A 40 12.31 -23.31 1.75
N SER A 41 13.39 -23.14 2.52
CA SER A 41 13.26 -22.62 3.87
C SER A 41 12.66 -21.24 3.69
N VAL A 42 11.36 -21.13 3.96
CA VAL A 42 10.64 -19.86 4.04
C VAL A 42 11.54 -18.97 4.89
N ARG A 43 12.23 -18.01 4.24
CA ARG A 43 13.03 -17.05 4.98
C ARG A 43 12.06 -16.45 5.99
N PRO A 44 12.37 -16.48 7.30
CA PRO A 44 11.45 -16.02 8.33
C PRO A 44 10.94 -14.66 7.89
N ALA A 45 9.62 -14.58 7.74
CA ALA A 45 8.86 -13.51 7.11
C ALA A 45 9.57 -12.15 7.26
N GLN A 46 10.38 -11.77 6.27
CA GLN A 46 10.75 -10.36 6.10
C GLN A 46 9.50 -9.69 5.53
N LEU A 47 8.52 -9.47 6.40
CA LEU A 47 7.25 -8.74 6.23
C LEU A 47 6.99 -8.34 4.77
N ILE A 48 6.41 -9.27 4.01
CA ILE A 48 5.93 -9.02 2.66
C ILE A 48 4.58 -8.33 2.81
N ASP A 49 4.60 -7.00 2.74
CA ASP A 49 3.48 -6.14 3.13
C ASP A 49 2.83 -5.53 1.89
N ILE A 50 3.62 -4.92 1.00
CA ILE A 50 3.13 -4.43 -0.31
C ILE A 50 2.94 -5.59 -1.29
N GLU A 51 3.84 -6.58 -1.32
CA GLU A 51 3.70 -7.71 -2.25
C GLU A 51 2.49 -8.61 -1.90
N ALA A 52 2.04 -8.62 -0.64
CA ALA A 52 0.75 -9.19 -0.25
C ALA A 52 -0.45 -8.36 -0.74
N CYS A 53 -0.31 -7.03 -0.82
CA CYS A 53 -1.33 -6.15 -1.41
C CYS A 53 -1.42 -6.28 -2.94
N LEU A 54 -0.34 -6.68 -3.63
CA LEU A 54 -0.35 -6.83 -5.10
C LEU A 54 -1.33 -7.91 -5.57
N GLN A 55 -1.49 -8.96 -4.76
CA GLN A 55 -2.34 -10.10 -5.07
C GLN A 55 -2.91 -10.70 -3.78
N PHE A 56 -4.22 -10.60 -3.59
CA PHE A 56 -4.90 -11.12 -2.41
C PHE A 56 -6.14 -11.95 -2.78
N LEU A 57 -6.55 -12.77 -1.81
CA LEU A 57 -7.78 -13.54 -1.87
C LEU A 57 -8.74 -13.01 -0.81
N LEU A 58 -10.01 -12.89 -1.17
CA LEU A 58 -11.06 -12.58 -0.21
C LEU A 58 -12.04 -13.74 -0.18
N PHE A 59 -12.31 -14.24 1.02
CA PHE A 59 -13.44 -15.11 1.28
C PHE A 59 -14.38 -14.37 2.23
N GLY A 60 -15.66 -14.32 1.88
CA GLY A 60 -16.69 -13.80 2.77
C GLY A 60 -17.84 -14.79 2.85
N GLU A 61 -18.33 -15.02 4.06
CA GLU A 61 -19.56 -15.77 4.30
C GLU A 61 -20.77 -14.85 4.11
N ARG A 62 -21.91 -15.45 3.79
CA ARG A 62 -23.18 -14.74 3.67
C ARG A 62 -23.47 -13.91 4.92
N GLY A 63 -23.78 -12.64 4.70
CA GLY A 63 -24.06 -11.68 5.78
C GLY A 63 -22.82 -10.92 6.27
N CYS A 64 -21.60 -11.30 5.89
CA CYS A 64 -20.42 -10.51 6.23
C CYS A 64 -20.50 -9.11 5.61
N PHE A 65 -20.27 -8.10 6.44
CA PHE A 65 -20.29 -6.69 6.07
C PHE A 65 -18.97 -6.02 6.47
N SER A 66 -18.44 -5.19 5.59
CA SER A 66 -17.34 -4.25 5.88
C SER A 66 -17.88 -2.84 5.70
N SER A 67 -17.73 -1.99 6.73
CA SER A 67 -18.22 -0.60 6.72
C SER A 67 -17.46 0.27 5.72
N TYR A 68 -17.83 1.54 5.62
CA TYR A 68 -17.22 2.46 4.66
C TYR A 68 -15.74 2.68 4.97
N HIS A 69 -14.89 2.33 4.02
CA HIS A 69 -13.44 2.47 4.12
C HIS A 69 -12.83 2.85 2.77
N MET A 70 -11.55 3.25 2.80
CA MET A 70 -10.70 3.37 1.63
C MET A 70 -9.55 2.36 1.73
N ASP A 71 -9.20 1.76 0.59
CA ASP A 71 -8.07 0.84 0.50
C ASP A 71 -6.75 1.60 0.67
N ILE A 72 -5.83 1.05 1.46
CA ILE A 72 -4.64 1.73 1.99
C ILE A 72 -3.69 2.26 0.93
N LEU A 73 -3.66 1.65 -0.27
CA LEU A 73 -2.80 2.09 -1.38
C LEU A 73 -3.53 2.93 -2.43
N ASN A 74 -4.81 3.26 -2.25
CA ASN A 74 -5.61 4.04 -3.19
C ASN A 74 -5.58 3.53 -4.64
N GLY A 75 -6.19 2.38 -4.85
CA GLY A 75 -6.40 1.79 -6.17
C GLY A 75 -6.41 0.27 -6.07
N THR A 76 -7.51 -0.35 -6.47
CA THR A 76 -7.72 -1.79 -6.26
C THR A 76 -8.55 -2.35 -7.39
N TRP A 77 -8.30 -3.59 -7.74
CA TRP A 77 -9.22 -4.40 -8.52
C TRP A 77 -9.63 -5.63 -7.73
N VAL A 78 -10.86 -6.07 -7.97
CA VAL A 78 -11.38 -7.34 -7.46
C VAL A 78 -12.16 -8.03 -8.57
N GLN A 79 -12.07 -9.36 -8.60
CA GLN A 79 -12.84 -10.21 -9.48
C GLN A 79 -13.62 -11.21 -8.64
N CYS A 80 -14.93 -11.25 -8.84
CA CYS A 80 -15.80 -12.24 -8.20
C CYS A 80 -15.58 -13.59 -8.91
N LYS A 81 -15.15 -14.61 -8.16
CA LYS A 81 -14.94 -15.96 -8.69
C LYS A 81 -16.15 -16.85 -8.46
N THR A 82 -16.79 -16.71 -7.29
CA THR A 82 -18.00 -17.44 -6.89
C THR A 82 -18.85 -16.57 -5.97
N GLY A 83 -20.13 -16.90 -5.84
CA GLY A 83 -21.07 -16.19 -4.96
C GLY A 83 -21.44 -14.79 -5.44
N LEU A 84 -21.96 -13.96 -4.53
CA LEU A 84 -22.45 -12.62 -4.81
C LEU A 84 -21.94 -11.61 -3.78
N LYS A 85 -21.39 -10.49 -4.27
CA LYS A 85 -20.87 -9.39 -3.45
C LYS A 85 -21.49 -8.07 -3.90
N LEU A 86 -22.08 -7.34 -2.97
CA LEU A 86 -22.61 -6.00 -3.18
C LEU A 86 -21.61 -4.96 -2.69
N TRP A 87 -21.12 -4.13 -3.60
CA TRP A 87 -20.25 -2.99 -3.29
C TRP A 87 -21.10 -1.73 -3.22
N LEU A 88 -21.05 -1.03 -2.10
CA LEU A 88 -21.75 0.23 -1.86
C LEU A 88 -20.72 1.35 -1.98
N ILE A 89 -20.76 2.08 -3.09
CA ILE A 89 -19.77 3.11 -3.42
C ILE A 89 -20.35 4.49 -3.11
N TYR A 90 -19.63 5.30 -2.34
CA TYR A 90 -19.96 6.71 -2.18
C TYR A 90 -19.68 7.46 -3.50
N CYS A 91 -20.67 8.20 -3.97
CA CYS A 91 -20.65 8.93 -5.24
C CYS A 91 -20.90 10.44 -5.07
N GLY A 92 -20.92 10.93 -3.83
CA GLY A 92 -20.97 12.37 -3.57
C GLY A 92 -19.63 13.05 -3.86
N GLU A 93 -19.60 14.37 -3.71
CA GLU A 93 -18.38 15.15 -3.93
C GLU A 93 -17.33 14.83 -2.85
N TRP A 94 -16.05 14.89 -3.23
CA TRP A 94 -14.92 14.78 -2.33
C TRP A 94 -14.40 16.18 -1.98
N ASP A 95 -15.14 16.86 -1.12
CA ASP A 95 -14.85 18.22 -0.65
C ASP A 95 -14.24 18.22 0.77
N GLU A 96 -13.96 19.40 1.30
CA GLU A 96 -13.41 19.58 2.65
C GLU A 96 -14.37 19.08 3.76
N THR A 97 -15.69 19.20 3.55
CA THR A 97 -16.71 18.77 4.51
C THR A 97 -16.69 17.25 4.67
N VAL A 98 -16.65 16.55 3.54
CA VAL A 98 -16.59 15.09 3.51
C VAL A 98 -15.25 14.61 4.03
N GLN A 99 -14.14 15.24 3.62
CA GLN A 99 -12.80 14.95 4.15
C GLN A 99 -12.72 15.07 5.67
N SER A 100 -13.22 16.18 6.22
CA SER A 100 -13.21 16.43 7.67
C SER A 100 -14.08 15.41 8.40
N SER A 101 -15.34 15.25 8.00
CA SER A 101 -16.26 14.34 8.69
C SER A 101 -15.82 12.88 8.58
N TYR A 102 -15.30 12.46 7.43
CA TYR A 102 -14.80 11.11 7.23
C TYR A 102 -13.50 10.85 7.99
N GLY A 103 -12.57 11.80 7.99
CA GLY A 103 -11.33 11.69 8.77
C GLY A 103 -11.58 11.59 10.28
N GLU A 104 -12.57 12.29 10.80
CA GLU A 104 -12.94 12.25 12.22
C GLU A 104 -13.68 10.97 12.63
N GLN A 105 -14.58 10.47 11.77
CA GLN A 105 -15.46 9.34 12.10
C GLN A 105 -14.89 7.98 11.68
N GLY A 106 -13.98 7.95 10.70
CA GLY A 106 -13.36 6.72 10.21
C GLY A 106 -14.38 5.68 9.76
N LEU A 107 -14.21 4.44 10.23
CA LEU A 107 -15.09 3.30 9.93
C LEU A 107 -16.55 3.46 10.38
N GLU A 108 -16.84 4.40 11.30
CA GLU A 108 -18.19 4.72 11.77
C GLU A 108 -18.87 5.80 10.92
N TRP A 109 -18.15 6.37 9.96
CA TRP A 109 -18.71 7.37 9.06
C TRP A 109 -19.82 6.76 8.18
N ASN A 110 -20.88 7.55 8.00
CA ASN A 110 -22.00 7.17 7.15
C ASN A 110 -22.23 8.22 6.06
N PRO A 111 -22.39 7.78 4.79
CA PRO A 111 -22.66 8.69 3.69
C PRO A 111 -24.06 9.30 3.80
N THR A 112 -24.19 10.52 3.28
CA THR A 112 -25.48 11.22 3.19
C THR A 112 -26.49 10.38 2.39
N PRO A 113 -27.77 10.29 2.80
CA PRO A 113 -28.79 9.57 2.04
C PRO A 113 -28.85 10.02 0.57
N GLY A 114 -28.91 9.06 -0.35
CA GLY A 114 -28.92 9.31 -1.79
C GLY A 114 -27.55 9.49 -2.46
N SER A 115 -26.46 9.49 -1.68
CA SER A 115 -25.09 9.62 -2.21
C SER A 115 -24.37 8.29 -2.48
N VAL A 116 -25.07 7.16 -2.39
CA VAL A 116 -24.48 5.82 -2.51
C VAL A 116 -25.04 5.08 -3.72
N GLN A 117 -24.15 4.50 -4.51
CA GLN A 117 -24.50 3.59 -5.59
C GLN A 117 -24.11 2.14 -5.23
N GLY A 118 -25.06 1.21 -5.37
CA GLY A 118 -24.82 -0.21 -5.24
C GLY A 118 -24.37 -0.86 -6.54
N ILE A 119 -23.29 -1.63 -6.50
CA ILE A 119 -22.79 -2.46 -7.61
C ILE A 119 -22.79 -3.92 -7.16
N LEU A 120 -23.67 -4.73 -7.73
CA LEU A 120 -23.72 -6.17 -7.47
C LEU A 120 -22.75 -6.90 -8.42
N LEU A 121 -21.74 -7.55 -7.87
CA LEU A 121 -20.79 -8.37 -8.61
C LEU A 121 -21.22 -9.84 -8.61
N ARG A 122 -21.34 -10.40 -9.81
CA ARG A 122 -21.60 -11.81 -10.08
C ARG A 122 -20.30 -12.52 -10.47
N PRO A 123 -20.27 -13.87 -10.43
CA PRO A 123 -19.09 -14.62 -10.86
C PRO A 123 -18.65 -14.23 -12.28
N GLY A 124 -17.37 -13.89 -12.43
CA GLY A 124 -16.78 -13.38 -13.68
C GLY A 124 -16.62 -11.86 -13.72
N ASP A 125 -17.45 -11.11 -12.99
CA ASP A 125 -17.38 -9.65 -12.96
C ASP A 125 -16.08 -9.16 -12.32
N THR A 126 -15.54 -8.08 -12.87
CA THR A 126 -14.37 -7.37 -12.35
C THR A 126 -14.76 -5.95 -12.01
N LEU A 127 -14.49 -5.54 -10.77
CA LEU A 127 -14.60 -4.15 -10.34
C LEU A 127 -13.20 -3.56 -10.23
N ILE A 128 -13.02 -2.37 -10.80
CA ILE A 128 -11.79 -1.59 -10.67
C ILE A 128 -12.13 -0.30 -9.93
N MET A 129 -11.61 -0.18 -8.72
CA MET A 129 -11.62 1.05 -7.94
C MET A 129 -10.41 1.88 -8.38
N ARG A 130 -10.70 2.96 -9.10
CA ARG A 130 -9.71 3.70 -9.89
C ARG A 130 -8.59 4.28 -9.01
N PRO A 131 -7.31 4.05 -9.35
CA PRO A 131 -6.21 4.67 -8.65
C PRO A 131 -6.20 6.19 -8.84
N GLY A 132 -5.91 6.94 -7.77
CA GLY A 132 -5.95 8.41 -7.76
C GLY A 132 -7.37 8.99 -7.66
N TYR A 133 -8.37 8.17 -7.34
CA TYR A 133 -9.71 8.62 -6.96
C TYR A 133 -10.03 8.11 -5.55
N PRO A 134 -10.63 8.93 -4.66
CA PRO A 134 -10.92 8.54 -3.29
C PRO A 134 -12.19 7.67 -3.23
N VAL A 135 -12.05 6.38 -3.55
CA VAL A 135 -13.18 5.43 -3.56
C VAL A 135 -13.49 4.98 -2.13
N ILE A 136 -14.40 5.70 -1.47
CA ILE A 136 -14.98 5.27 -0.19
C ILE A 136 -16.06 4.24 -0.47
N HIS A 137 -15.97 3.08 0.16
CA HIS A 137 -16.86 1.97 -0.13
C HIS A 137 -17.12 1.06 1.07
N ALA A 138 -18.29 0.45 1.08
CA ALA A 138 -18.66 -0.64 1.98
C ALA A 138 -18.97 -1.90 1.16
N VAL A 139 -18.84 -3.08 1.77
CA VAL A 139 -19.04 -4.35 1.07
C VAL A 139 -19.96 -5.26 1.87
N LEU A 140 -21.01 -5.78 1.22
CA LEU A 140 -21.90 -6.79 1.77
C LEU A 140 -21.78 -8.09 0.98
N THR A 141 -21.66 -9.20 1.70
CA THR A 141 -21.63 -10.54 1.14
C THR A 141 -23.03 -11.12 1.11
N ILE A 142 -23.61 -11.29 -0.07
CA ILE A 142 -25.00 -11.75 -0.23
C ILE A 142 -25.07 -13.28 -0.20
N GLU A 143 -24.07 -13.92 -0.79
CA GLU A 143 -23.84 -15.37 -0.79
C GLU A 143 -22.37 -15.62 -0.49
N ASP A 144 -22.04 -16.79 0.07
CA ASP A 144 -20.65 -17.20 0.31
C ASP A 144 -19.84 -16.99 -0.97
N ALA A 145 -18.85 -16.11 -0.90
CA ALA A 145 -18.19 -15.58 -2.08
C ALA A 145 -16.67 -15.65 -1.93
N PHE A 146 -16.05 -16.08 -3.02
CA PHE A 146 -14.61 -16.08 -3.19
C PHE A 146 -14.24 -15.04 -4.24
N MET A 147 -13.28 -14.18 -3.91
CA MET A 147 -12.76 -13.15 -4.82
C MET A 147 -11.24 -13.21 -4.88
N THR A 148 -10.70 -12.79 -6.01
CA THR A 148 -9.28 -12.43 -6.14
C THR A 148 -9.18 -10.93 -6.35
N GLY A 149 -8.16 -10.30 -5.83
CA GLY A 149 -7.93 -8.88 -6.08
C GLY A 149 -6.47 -8.50 -5.96
N GLY A 150 -6.20 -7.22 -6.15
CA GLY A 150 -4.88 -6.64 -6.00
C GLY A 150 -4.93 -5.13 -6.02
N MET A 151 -3.97 -4.51 -5.35
CA MET A 151 -3.79 -3.06 -5.37
C MET A 151 -2.91 -2.63 -6.53
N ILE A 152 -3.20 -1.45 -7.08
CA ILE A 152 -2.66 -0.99 -8.36
C ILE A 152 -2.40 0.51 -8.33
N TRP A 153 -1.33 0.95 -8.99
CA TRP A 153 -1.06 2.36 -9.25
C TRP A 153 -0.92 2.66 -10.73
N SER A 154 -1.25 3.89 -11.09
CA SER A 154 -1.14 4.46 -12.43
C SER A 154 -0.06 5.55 -12.45
N GLU A 155 0.79 5.52 -13.47
CA GLU A 155 1.77 6.59 -13.74
C GLU A 155 1.08 7.93 -14.00
N ASN A 156 -0.14 7.90 -14.56
CA ASN A 156 -0.89 9.10 -14.92
C ASN A 156 -1.66 9.74 -13.76
N SER A 157 -1.55 9.20 -12.55
CA SER A 157 -2.36 9.66 -11.40
C SER A 157 -1.56 9.72 -10.11
N ILE A 158 -0.23 9.74 -10.18
CA ILE A 158 0.64 9.74 -9.01
C ILE A 158 0.29 10.85 -8.04
N GLY A 159 0.13 12.09 -8.50
CA GLY A 159 -0.16 13.21 -7.62
C GLY A 159 -1.45 13.04 -6.82
N ASN A 160 -2.50 12.51 -7.45
CA ASN A 160 -3.75 12.21 -6.75
C ASN A 160 -3.63 11.00 -5.82
N ILE A 161 -2.87 9.96 -6.23
CA ILE A 161 -2.57 8.82 -5.37
C ILE A 161 -1.82 9.32 -4.12
N MET A 162 -0.83 10.21 -4.28
CA MET A 162 -0.07 10.75 -3.15
C MET A 162 -0.96 11.55 -2.20
N ALA A 163 -1.86 12.38 -2.72
CA ALA A 163 -2.82 13.12 -1.90
C ALA A 163 -3.77 12.19 -1.12
N ASN A 164 -4.29 11.15 -1.77
CA ASN A 164 -5.16 10.17 -1.12
C ASN A 164 -4.39 9.34 -0.08
N LEU A 165 -3.15 8.93 -0.38
CA LEU A 165 -2.28 8.24 0.58
C LEU A 165 -2.01 9.11 1.81
N GLU A 166 -1.75 10.41 1.63
CA GLU A 166 -1.56 11.34 2.73
C GLU A 166 -2.79 11.35 3.63
N PHE A 167 -3.99 11.50 3.04
CA PHE A 167 -5.25 11.48 3.78
C PHE A 167 -5.43 10.17 4.56
N ILE A 168 -5.32 9.01 3.90
CA ILE A 168 -5.55 7.71 4.55
C ILE A 168 -4.53 7.47 5.68
N LEU A 169 -3.24 7.73 5.44
CA LEU A 169 -2.18 7.43 6.40
C LEU A 169 -2.09 8.42 7.56
N THR A 170 -2.74 9.58 7.45
CA THR A 170 -2.93 10.53 8.55
C THR A 170 -4.23 10.29 9.30
N ASN A 171 -5.22 9.63 8.67
CA ASN A 171 -6.51 9.25 9.25
C ASN A 171 -6.68 7.72 9.18
N MET A 172 -5.83 6.97 9.88
CA MET A 172 -5.76 5.50 9.78
C MET A 172 -7.07 4.77 10.11
N ASP A 173 -8.02 5.41 10.80
CA ASP A 173 -9.34 4.85 11.07
C ASP A 173 -10.27 4.91 9.85
N THR A 174 -9.85 5.50 8.72
CA THR A 174 -10.58 5.51 7.44
C THR A 174 -10.29 4.29 6.55
N THR A 175 -9.43 3.39 7.02
CA THR A 175 -9.12 2.12 6.35
C THR A 175 -9.29 0.97 7.34
N ASN A 176 -9.58 -0.23 6.85
CA ASN A 176 -9.57 -1.47 7.64
C ASN A 176 -8.23 -2.22 7.53
N GLU A 177 -7.22 -1.62 6.91
CA GLU A 177 -5.93 -2.23 6.63
C GLU A 177 -4.81 -1.60 7.48
N GLN A 178 -3.73 -2.37 7.68
CA GLN A 178 -2.53 -1.82 8.31
C GLN A 178 -1.66 -1.10 7.27
N ALA A 179 -1.00 -0.03 7.70
CA ALA A 179 -0.06 0.70 6.84
C ALA A 179 1.13 -0.21 6.43
N PRO A 180 1.37 -0.41 5.12
CA PRO A 180 2.38 -1.37 4.70
C PRO A 180 3.81 -0.94 5.02
N ARG A 181 4.57 -1.72 5.77
CA ARG A 181 5.95 -1.41 6.20
C ARG A 181 6.95 -1.33 5.06
N GLN A 182 6.61 -1.90 3.90
CA GLN A 182 7.38 -1.75 2.67
C GLN A 182 7.08 -0.45 1.92
N LEU A 183 5.96 0.25 2.22
CA LEU A 183 5.58 1.49 1.54
C LEU A 183 6.68 2.57 1.55
N PRO A 184 7.40 2.82 2.67
CA PRO A 184 8.56 3.70 2.68
C PRO A 184 9.59 3.43 1.57
N GLN A 185 9.92 2.15 1.31
CA GLN A 185 10.85 1.77 0.24
C GLN A 185 10.27 2.05 -1.13
N ILE A 186 8.98 1.76 -1.31
CA ILE A 186 8.27 2.00 -2.58
C ILE A 186 8.22 3.50 -2.89
N LEU A 187 8.00 4.35 -1.90
CA LEU A 187 7.96 5.80 -2.07
C LEU A 187 9.33 6.38 -2.44
N GLU A 188 10.42 5.90 -1.83
CA GLU A 188 11.78 6.31 -2.25
C GLU A 188 12.11 5.86 -3.68
N ARG A 189 11.67 4.65 -4.07
CA ARG A 189 11.80 4.19 -5.47
C ARG A 189 10.94 5.01 -6.42
N LEU A 190 9.74 5.40 -6.02
CA LEU A 190 8.86 6.28 -6.78
C LEU A 190 9.51 7.65 -6.98
N GLU A 191 10.08 8.26 -5.94
CA GLU A 191 10.79 9.55 -6.05
C GLU A 191 11.92 9.45 -7.09
N LEU A 192 12.73 8.39 -7.02
CA LEU A 192 13.81 8.16 -7.99
C LEU A 192 13.26 7.93 -9.41
N HIS A 193 12.19 7.15 -9.55
CA HIS A 193 11.55 6.88 -10.83
C HIS A 193 11.02 8.18 -11.46
N VAL A 194 10.28 8.99 -10.70
CA VAL A 194 9.77 10.30 -11.14
C VAL A 194 10.91 11.23 -11.52
N LYS A 195 11.96 11.32 -10.69
CA LYS A 195 13.15 12.14 -10.95
C LYS A 195 13.87 11.76 -12.25
N ASN A 196 14.01 10.47 -12.52
CA ASN A 196 14.71 9.97 -13.71
C ASN A 196 13.89 10.13 -15.00
N HIS A 197 12.57 10.34 -14.88
CA HIS A 197 11.65 10.51 -16.00
C HIS A 197 11.03 11.93 -16.01
N LEU A 198 11.69 12.91 -15.39
CA LEU A 198 11.31 14.31 -15.49
C LEU A 198 11.45 14.79 -16.93
N THR A 199 10.36 15.34 -17.47
CA THR A 199 10.38 16.02 -18.76
C THR A 199 10.37 17.54 -18.57
N PRO A 200 11.35 18.30 -19.12
CA PRO A 200 11.46 19.75 -18.94
C PRO A 200 10.28 20.56 -19.52
N ALA A 201 9.49 19.95 -20.40
CA ALA A 201 8.27 20.50 -20.98
C ALA A 201 7.42 19.32 -21.45
N ARG A 202 6.10 19.50 -21.63
CA ARG A 202 5.21 18.54 -22.31
C ARG A 202 5.65 18.40 -23.78
N GLY A 203 6.75 17.71 -24.00
CA GLY A 203 7.32 17.42 -25.31
C GLY A 203 6.57 16.24 -25.93
N VAL A 204 6.12 16.44 -27.16
CA VAL A 204 5.43 15.44 -27.96
C VAL A 204 6.32 14.20 -28.10
N GLY A 205 5.87 13.06 -27.57
CA GLY A 205 6.47 11.74 -27.88
C GLY A 205 6.82 10.84 -26.70
N SER A 206 6.88 11.34 -25.45
CA SER A 206 6.92 10.44 -24.28
C SER A 206 5.49 10.08 -23.87
N PRO A 207 5.13 8.78 -23.76
CA PRO A 207 3.78 8.38 -23.32
C PRO A 207 3.48 8.79 -21.86
N PHE A 208 4.48 9.23 -21.11
CA PHE A 208 4.39 9.65 -19.72
C PHE A 208 5.22 10.91 -19.51
N THR A 209 4.66 11.89 -18.83
CA THR A 209 5.35 13.14 -18.49
C THR A 209 5.18 13.40 -17.01
N TYR A 210 6.18 13.07 -16.21
CA TYR A 210 6.28 13.64 -14.87
C TYR A 210 6.81 15.06 -14.98
N ASP A 211 6.24 15.96 -14.20
CA ASP A 211 6.71 17.33 -14.04
C ASP A 211 7.26 17.55 -12.62
N LEU A 212 7.75 18.77 -12.38
CA LEU A 212 8.28 19.14 -11.07
C LEU A 212 7.21 19.14 -9.98
N LEU A 213 5.94 19.34 -10.33
CA LEU A 213 4.83 19.32 -9.37
C LEU A 213 4.60 17.89 -8.87
N GLU A 214 4.61 16.89 -9.76
CA GLU A 214 4.51 15.48 -9.38
C GLU A 214 5.67 15.04 -8.48
N LEU A 215 6.90 15.47 -8.79
CA LEU A 215 8.05 15.21 -7.93
C LEU A 215 7.90 15.84 -6.54
N GLU A 216 7.44 17.09 -6.47
CA GLU A 216 7.23 17.75 -5.18
C GLU A 216 6.11 17.09 -4.37
N ARG A 217 5.04 16.61 -5.00
CA ARG A 217 3.97 15.85 -4.32
C ARG A 217 4.52 14.58 -3.67
N VAL A 218 5.33 13.80 -4.37
CA VAL A 218 5.97 12.59 -3.82
C VAL A 218 6.89 12.96 -2.64
N ARG A 219 7.71 14.00 -2.78
CA ARG A 219 8.61 14.47 -1.71
C ARG A 219 7.86 14.98 -0.49
N SER A 220 6.78 15.72 -0.71
CA SER A 220 5.94 16.25 0.36
C SER A 220 5.31 15.11 1.15
N LEU A 221 4.77 14.09 0.48
CA LEU A 221 4.24 12.90 1.13
C LEU A 221 5.33 12.18 1.95
N ILE A 222 6.51 11.93 1.37
CA ILE A 222 7.63 11.28 2.09
C ILE A 222 7.99 12.06 3.35
N ARG A 223 8.06 13.40 3.27
CA ARG A 223 8.33 14.26 4.42
C ARG A 223 7.24 14.16 5.48
N CYS A 224 5.96 14.21 5.07
CA CYS A 224 4.81 14.07 5.95
C CYS A 224 4.81 12.72 6.69
N LEU A 225 4.99 11.62 5.95
CA LEU A 225 4.92 10.26 6.51
C LEU A 225 6.12 9.88 7.36
N LYS A 226 7.29 10.49 7.16
CA LYS A 226 8.48 10.26 8.00
C LYS A 226 8.26 10.62 9.47
N ASP A 227 7.38 11.59 9.72
CA ASP A 227 7.04 12.02 11.08
C ASP A 227 5.67 11.47 11.53
N SER A 228 4.95 10.74 10.68
CA SER A 228 3.67 10.09 11.01
C SER A 228 3.82 8.89 11.94
N LYS A 229 2.85 8.72 12.84
CA LYS A 229 2.72 7.54 13.72
C LYS A 229 2.52 6.24 12.92
N ALA A 230 2.04 6.32 11.68
CA ALA A 230 1.80 5.16 10.83
C ALA A 230 3.08 4.32 10.59
N PHE A 231 4.26 4.96 10.54
CA PHE A 231 5.55 4.32 10.25
C PHE A 231 6.58 4.38 11.38
N GLN A 232 6.19 4.88 12.54
CA GLN A 232 6.99 4.79 13.76
C GLN A 232 7.05 3.34 14.26
N CYS A 233 8.18 2.97 14.86
CA CYS A 233 8.37 1.64 15.45
C CYS A 233 8.04 1.66 16.95
N GLU A 234 7.44 0.60 17.46
CA GLU A 234 7.05 0.49 18.88
C GLU A 234 8.10 -0.26 19.73
N CYS A 235 9.38 -0.21 19.32
CA CYS A 235 10.47 -0.90 20.03
C CYS A 235 10.63 -0.34 21.46
N LYS A 236 10.21 -1.11 22.47
CA LYS A 236 10.19 -0.69 23.89
C LYS A 236 11.58 -0.33 24.44
N ASP A 237 12.65 -1.00 23.98
CA ASP A 237 14.02 -0.89 24.54
C ASP A 237 15.11 -0.57 23.50
N GLY A 238 14.84 0.37 22.60
CA GLY A 238 15.92 1.09 21.92
C GLY A 238 16.56 0.36 20.75
N CYS A 239 16.15 0.78 19.55
CA CYS A 239 17.04 0.67 18.40
C CYS A 239 18.32 1.46 18.70
N SER A 240 19.41 0.76 19.02
CA SER A 240 20.71 1.39 19.27
C SER A 240 21.59 1.34 18.03
N ALA A 241 22.28 2.43 17.71
CA ALA A 241 23.37 2.42 16.74
C ALA A 241 24.72 2.48 17.45
N THR A 242 25.59 1.53 17.15
CA THR A 242 27.01 1.57 17.53
C THR A 242 27.85 1.74 16.28
N VAL A 243 28.89 2.55 16.33
CA VAL A 243 29.87 2.65 15.24
C VAL A 243 30.98 1.64 15.55
N ASP A 244 31.26 0.72 14.62
CA ASP A 244 32.40 -0.19 14.78
C ASP A 244 33.74 0.51 14.55
N LYS A 245 34.84 -0.22 14.74
CA LYS A 245 36.21 0.34 14.69
C LYS A 245 36.56 0.85 13.28
N GLU A 246 35.83 0.39 12.27
CA GLU A 246 35.96 0.79 10.87
C GLU A 246 35.05 1.96 10.48
N GLY A 247 34.28 2.52 11.42
CA GLY A 247 33.39 3.66 11.17
C GLY A 247 32.01 3.28 10.62
N LYS A 248 31.65 1.99 10.60
CA LYS A 248 30.37 1.50 10.09
C LYS A 248 29.32 1.46 11.21
N ILE A 249 28.12 1.96 10.90
CA ILE A 249 27.01 1.99 11.85
C ILE A 249 26.36 0.59 11.92
N GLN A 250 26.47 -0.07 13.06
CA GLN A 250 25.73 -1.28 13.42
C GLN A 250 24.46 -0.89 14.17
N THR A 251 23.29 -1.31 13.66
CA THR A 251 21.99 -1.06 14.28
C THR A 251 21.48 -2.33 14.97
N LYS A 252 21.22 -2.26 16.27
CA LYS A 252 20.55 -3.32 17.03
C LYS A 252 19.06 -2.95 17.16
N CYS A 253 18.23 -3.32 16.17
CA CYS A 253 16.76 -3.27 16.28
C CYS A 253 16.28 -4.69 16.66
N PRO A 254 15.47 -4.88 17.72
CA PRO A 254 14.86 -6.16 18.05
C PRO A 254 14.04 -6.76 16.89
N CYS A 255 13.50 -5.93 15.99
CA CYS A 255 12.83 -6.39 14.77
C CYS A 255 13.78 -6.84 13.65
N LYS A 256 15.11 -6.71 13.83
CA LYS A 256 16.14 -7.22 12.90
C LYS A 256 16.86 -8.47 13.42
N THR A 257 16.74 -8.80 14.71
CA THR A 257 17.25 -10.05 15.26
C THR A 257 16.27 -11.17 14.96
N ASP A 258 16.75 -12.33 14.51
CA ASP A 258 16.01 -13.54 14.10
C ASP A 258 15.17 -14.20 15.23
N SER A 259 14.45 -13.42 16.04
CA SER A 259 13.57 -13.94 17.07
C SER A 259 12.22 -14.34 16.44
N PRO A 260 11.76 -15.59 16.61
CA PRO A 260 10.50 -16.09 16.04
C PRO A 260 9.23 -15.49 16.66
N SER A 261 9.33 -14.55 17.61
CA SER A 261 8.20 -13.97 18.35
C SER A 261 7.60 -12.71 17.67
N LEU A 262 7.44 -12.72 16.35
CA LEU A 262 7.06 -11.54 15.54
C LEU A 262 5.55 -11.25 15.43
N VAL A 263 4.69 -11.92 16.20
CA VAL A 263 3.22 -11.82 16.02
C VAL A 263 2.63 -10.48 16.53
N HIS A 264 3.37 -9.68 17.32
CA HIS A 264 2.84 -8.46 17.94
C HIS A 264 3.68 -7.19 17.75
N HIS A 265 4.69 -7.19 16.88
CA HIS A 265 5.48 -5.99 16.61
C HIS A 265 5.17 -5.47 15.21
N ARG A 266 4.68 -4.23 15.12
CA ARG A 266 4.45 -3.48 13.87
C ARG A 266 5.71 -3.33 12.97
N GLY A 267 6.88 -3.84 13.37
CA GLY A 267 8.11 -3.91 12.56
C GLY A 267 8.85 -2.57 12.42
N CYS A 268 10.16 -2.65 12.13
CA CYS A 268 11.01 -1.50 11.77
C CYS A 268 10.86 -1.24 10.24
N THR A 269 10.66 0.02 9.80
CA THR A 269 10.71 0.41 8.36
C THR A 269 12.12 0.86 7.95
N ILE A 270 12.35 1.17 6.66
CA ILE A 270 13.64 1.75 6.24
C ILE A 270 13.91 3.13 6.83
N TRP A 271 12.86 3.90 7.13
CA TRP A 271 13.00 5.22 7.74
C TRP A 271 13.38 5.17 9.22
N CYS A 272 13.21 4.02 9.88
CA CYS A 272 13.66 3.83 11.26
C CYS A 272 15.18 3.90 11.39
N HIS A 273 15.94 3.57 10.33
CA HIS A 273 17.41 3.43 10.38
C HIS A 273 18.17 4.12 9.24
N GLY A 274 17.50 4.48 8.15
CA GLY A 274 18.11 5.12 6.98
C GLY A 274 18.09 6.65 7.09
N GLY A 275 19.23 7.26 7.41
CA GLY A 275 19.49 8.66 7.07
C GLY A 275 19.45 9.70 8.20
N ARG A 276 19.06 9.36 9.43
CA ARG A 276 19.35 10.22 10.60
C ARG A 276 20.64 9.68 11.24
N LYS A 277 21.63 10.55 11.47
CA LYS A 277 22.66 10.28 12.49
C LYS A 277 21.88 10.01 13.77
N LEU A 278 21.75 8.75 14.16
CA LEU A 278 21.28 8.40 15.49
C LEU A 278 22.26 9.14 16.41
N ALA A 279 21.76 10.14 17.15
CA ALA A 279 22.57 10.76 18.18
C ALA A 279 23.10 9.63 19.07
N ALA A 280 24.30 9.77 19.64
CA ALA A 280 24.91 8.73 20.47
C ALA A 280 24.05 8.28 21.68
N SER A 281 22.93 8.97 21.94
CA SER A 281 21.89 8.69 22.94
C SER A 281 20.48 8.44 22.36
N GLY A 282 20.28 8.41 21.05
CA GLY A 282 18.96 8.47 20.41
C GLY A 282 18.39 7.11 20.07
N ALA A 283 17.42 6.63 20.85
CA ALA A 283 16.48 5.60 20.42
C ALA A 283 15.70 6.07 19.16
N CYS A 284 15.18 5.13 18.36
CA CYS A 284 14.13 5.48 17.39
C CYS A 284 13.03 6.26 18.12
N ARG A 285 12.59 7.40 17.58
CA ARG A 285 11.53 8.21 18.20
C ARG A 285 10.29 7.32 18.35
N LYS A 286 9.79 7.24 19.59
CA LYS A 286 8.46 6.74 19.92
C LYS A 286 7.40 7.64 19.32
#